data_AF-A0A077M207-F1
#
_entry.id   AF-A0A077M207-F1
#
_cell.length_a   1.000
_cell.length_b   1.000
_cell.length_c   1.000
_cell.angle_alpha   90.00
_cell.angle_beta   90.00
_cell.angle_gamma   90.00
#
_symmetry.space_group_name_H-M   'P 1'
#
loop_
_entity.id
_entity.type
_entity.pdbx_description
1 polymer ?
#
loop_
_entity_poly.entity_id
_entity_poly.type
_entity_poly.pdbx_seq_one_letter_code
_entity_poly.pdbx_strand_id
1 'polypeptide(L)'
;MLFRHWDAWRRRRAEAYLALSPEQRYRKHQWRQIAAFITLPGIVLGTASFAAAYGSGIFDRETTTCQPQVVQAPARPSFRVTVLNATGEPGLATTVGKELTRRHFKIVEMTTAPADLYVKASGMIYYGSAGLNQALLLQKQLPGSVLFNDGRTGTGVALVIGSGYKALAPAPAPEMPRPSQITVNVYNTTFHEGLAKTVQDELAARGFRKGKTGNDPLKTFLPKTTAVIRYGEDGDLAAKRLLQHVPGATLTKDGRSGTSVDLVIGNTFTALTPIDEVPPLPVEKKAPPETVAVPCTKAD
;
A
#
# COMPACT_ATOMS: atom_id res chain seq x y z
N MET A 1 44.26 -18.10 15.69
CA MET A 1 44.59 -19.49 15.23
C MET A 1 45.08 -19.58 13.79
N LEU A 2 44.73 -18.66 12.87
CA LEU A 2 45.14 -18.71 11.45
C LEU A 2 46.64 -18.44 11.16
N PHE A 3 47.34 -17.63 11.96
CA PHE A 3 48.77 -17.36 11.74
C PHE A 3 49.70 -18.56 12.02
N ARG A 4 49.37 -19.40 13.00
CA ARG A 4 50.21 -20.57 13.36
C ARG A 4 50.21 -21.66 12.28
N HIS A 5 49.11 -21.79 11.54
CA HIS A 5 49.02 -22.74 10.41
C HIS A 5 49.85 -22.32 9.21
N TRP A 6 49.95 -21.01 8.95
CA TRP A 6 50.74 -20.47 7.85
C TRP A 6 52.25 -20.69 8.06
N ASP A 7 52.74 -20.48 9.28
CA ASP A 7 54.16 -20.70 9.61
C ASP A 7 54.53 -22.18 9.71
N ALA A 8 53.59 -23.04 10.09
CA ALA A 8 53.78 -24.49 10.05
C ALA A 8 53.81 -25.05 8.61
N TRP A 9 53.10 -24.41 7.68
CA TRP A 9 53.14 -24.77 6.26
C TRP A 9 54.43 -24.28 5.59
N ARG A 10 54.85 -23.03 5.85
CA ARG A 10 56.11 -22.48 5.31
C ARG A 10 57.34 -23.26 5.77
N ARG A 11 57.40 -23.64 7.05
CA ARG A 11 58.51 -24.44 7.60
C ARG A 11 58.60 -25.82 6.95
N ARG A 12 57.49 -26.55 6.86
CA ARG A 12 57.44 -27.85 6.15
C ARG A 12 57.84 -27.74 4.67
N ARG A 13 57.47 -26.66 4.00
CA ARG A 13 57.89 -26.41 2.61
C ARG A 13 59.38 -26.08 2.46
N ALA A 14 59.94 -25.34 3.40
CA ALA A 14 61.35 -25.00 3.43
C ALA A 14 62.22 -26.24 3.73
N GLU A 15 61.81 -27.06 4.71
CA GLU A 15 62.44 -28.33 5.05
C GLU A 15 62.41 -29.30 3.85
N ALA A 16 61.26 -29.45 3.19
CA ALA A 16 61.12 -30.27 1.99
C ALA A 16 61.96 -29.75 0.80
N TYR A 17 62.30 -28.46 0.76
CA TYR A 17 63.17 -27.89 -0.27
C TYR A 17 64.65 -28.11 0.03
N LEU A 18 65.04 -28.04 1.31
CA LEU A 18 66.39 -28.32 1.78
C LEU A 18 66.74 -29.81 1.74
N ALA A 19 65.73 -30.70 1.75
CA ALA A 19 65.92 -32.14 1.58
C ALA A 19 66.23 -32.56 0.11
N LEU A 20 66.07 -31.67 -0.87
CA LEU A 20 66.37 -31.96 -2.27
C LEU A 20 67.86 -31.84 -2.57
N SER A 21 68.38 -32.70 -3.45
CA SER A 21 69.74 -32.58 -3.96
C SER A 21 69.92 -31.31 -4.83
N PRO A 22 71.14 -30.78 -5.00
CA PRO A 22 71.38 -29.59 -5.81
C PRO A 22 70.83 -29.69 -7.24
N GLU A 23 70.98 -30.85 -7.88
CA GLU A 23 70.42 -31.22 -9.18
C GLU A 23 68.88 -31.10 -9.23
N GLN A 24 68.20 -31.62 -8.20
CA GLN A 24 66.74 -31.58 -8.10
C GLN A 24 66.22 -30.15 -7.88
N ARG A 25 66.93 -29.33 -7.11
CA ARG A 25 66.60 -27.90 -6.92
C ARG A 25 66.74 -27.13 -8.23
N TYR A 26 67.79 -27.40 -9.00
CA TYR A 26 68.03 -26.77 -10.29
C TYR A 26 66.93 -27.09 -11.31
N ARG A 27 66.56 -28.37 -11.48
CA ARG A 27 65.45 -28.79 -12.36
C ARG A 27 64.11 -28.16 -11.97
N LYS A 28 63.83 -28.05 -10.67
CA LYS A 28 62.59 -27.42 -10.17
C LYS A 28 62.57 -25.92 -10.43
N HIS A 29 63.72 -25.25 -10.43
CA HIS A 29 63.82 -23.83 -10.81
C HIS A 29 63.55 -23.61 -12.30
N GLN A 30 64.15 -24.45 -13.16
CA GLN A 30 63.92 -24.36 -14.61
C GLN A 30 62.45 -24.62 -14.98
N TRP A 31 61.82 -25.65 -14.39
CA TRP A 31 60.39 -25.91 -14.60
C TRP A 31 59.48 -24.75 -14.16
N ARG A 32 59.82 -24.04 -13.07
CA ARG A 32 59.04 -22.87 -12.64
C ARG A 32 59.19 -21.67 -13.59
N GLN A 33 60.37 -21.48 -14.17
CA GLN A 33 60.58 -20.44 -15.18
C GLN A 33 59.86 -20.78 -16.50
N ILE A 34 59.92 -22.04 -16.94
CA ILE A 34 59.20 -22.51 -18.14
C ILE A 34 57.68 -22.41 -17.94
N ALA A 35 57.16 -22.83 -16.78
CA ALA A 35 55.73 -22.73 -16.48
C ALA A 35 55.23 -21.27 -16.47
N ALA A 36 56.03 -20.31 -15.98
CA ALA A 36 55.69 -18.89 -16.03
C ALA A 36 55.69 -18.31 -17.46
N PHE A 37 56.61 -18.75 -18.32
CA PHE A 37 56.67 -18.35 -19.74
C PHE A 37 55.51 -18.89 -20.59
N ILE A 38 54.92 -20.04 -20.24
CA ILE A 38 53.81 -20.64 -21.00
C ILE A 38 52.44 -20.12 -20.53
N THR A 39 52.29 -19.84 -19.23
CA THR A 39 50.99 -19.45 -18.65
C THR A 39 50.62 -17.98 -18.89
N LEU A 40 51.60 -17.06 -18.94
CA LEU A 40 51.34 -15.64 -19.14
C LEU A 40 50.82 -15.30 -20.56
N PRO A 41 51.38 -15.83 -21.66
CA PRO A 41 50.83 -15.60 -23.00
C PRO A 41 49.43 -16.23 -23.20
N GLY A 42 49.18 -17.39 -22.60
CA GLY A 42 47.88 -18.08 -22.68
C GLY A 42 46.74 -17.30 -22.05
N ILE A 43 46.99 -16.59 -20.94
CA ILE A 43 45.99 -15.71 -20.29
C ILE A 43 45.71 -14.46 -21.16
N VAL A 44 46.74 -13.91 -21.82
CA VAL A 44 46.58 -12.74 -22.70
C VAL A 44 45.83 -13.09 -24.00
N LEU A 45 46.10 -14.25 -24.60
CA LEU A 45 45.37 -14.73 -25.79
C LEU A 45 43.92 -15.15 -25.48
N GLY A 46 43.68 -15.74 -24.31
CA GLY A 46 42.34 -16.06 -23.83
C GLY A 46 41.48 -14.82 -23.57
N THR A 47 42.07 -13.77 -23.00
CA THR A 47 41.37 -12.50 -22.74
C THR A 47 41.13 -11.67 -24.00
N ALA A 48 42.06 -11.67 -24.96
CA ALA A 48 41.87 -11.02 -26.26
C ALA A 48 40.73 -11.65 -27.07
N SER A 49 40.60 -12.98 -27.02
CA SER A 49 39.51 -13.72 -27.68
C SER A 49 38.14 -13.41 -27.05
N PHE A 50 38.07 -13.31 -25.71
CA PHE A 50 36.85 -12.92 -25.01
C PHE A 50 36.45 -11.47 -25.28
N ALA A 51 37.40 -10.53 -25.28
CA ALA A 51 37.14 -9.12 -25.57
C ALA A 51 36.65 -8.91 -27.02
N ALA A 52 37.24 -9.62 -27.99
CA ALA A 52 36.80 -9.60 -29.38
C ALA A 52 35.36 -10.14 -29.54
N ALA A 53 35.02 -11.23 -28.84
CA ALA A 53 33.67 -11.81 -28.89
C ALA A 53 32.57 -10.96 -28.24
N TYR A 54 32.92 -10.15 -27.23
CA TYR A 54 32.03 -9.11 -26.69
C TYR A 54 31.90 -7.89 -27.61
N GLY A 55 32.99 -7.48 -28.27
CA GLY A 55 32.97 -6.35 -29.21
C GLY A 55 32.26 -6.64 -30.54
N SER A 56 32.16 -7.90 -30.93
CA SER A 56 31.56 -8.34 -32.20
C SER A 56 30.08 -8.73 -32.10
N GLY A 57 29.43 -8.56 -30.94
CA GLY A 57 28.00 -8.87 -30.76
C GLY A 57 27.64 -10.36 -30.87
N ILE A 58 28.63 -11.28 -30.86
CA ILE A 58 28.38 -12.73 -30.96
C ILE A 58 27.71 -13.28 -29.68
N PHE A 59 27.80 -12.53 -28.58
CA PHE A 59 27.08 -12.78 -27.32
C PHE A 59 25.99 -11.77 -27.01
N ASP A 60 25.61 -10.90 -27.96
CA ASP A 60 24.37 -10.15 -27.87
C ASP A 60 23.21 -11.14 -28.03
N ARG A 61 22.88 -11.83 -26.93
CA ARG A 61 21.50 -12.24 -26.73
C ARG A 61 20.72 -10.95 -26.73
N GLU A 62 19.90 -10.74 -27.76
CA GLU A 62 18.74 -9.85 -27.67
C GLU A 62 18.05 -10.17 -26.34
N THR A 63 18.36 -9.39 -25.31
CA THR A 63 17.59 -9.43 -24.08
C THR A 63 16.31 -8.75 -24.47
N THR A 64 15.35 -9.52 -24.98
CA THR A 64 13.97 -9.09 -25.12
C THR A 64 13.57 -8.55 -23.76
N THR A 65 13.62 -7.22 -23.61
CA THR A 65 13.25 -6.52 -22.39
C THR A 65 11.76 -6.73 -22.25
N CYS A 66 11.38 -7.76 -21.51
CA CYS A 66 9.98 -8.07 -21.38
C CYS A 66 9.32 -7.00 -20.52
N GLN A 67 8.47 -6.19 -21.15
CA GLN A 67 7.72 -5.15 -20.48
C GLN A 67 6.55 -5.78 -19.73
N PRO A 68 6.38 -5.53 -18.42
CA PRO A 68 5.25 -6.03 -17.66
C PRO A 68 3.92 -5.64 -18.32
N GLN A 69 3.01 -6.59 -18.46
CA GLN A 69 1.72 -6.34 -19.08
C GLN A 69 0.75 -5.73 -18.05
N VAL A 70 0.22 -4.55 -18.35
CA VAL A 70 -0.81 -3.92 -17.52
C VAL A 70 -2.17 -4.49 -17.91
N VAL A 71 -2.78 -5.25 -17.01
CA VAL A 71 -4.10 -5.86 -17.21
C VAL A 71 -5.10 -5.31 -16.20
N GLN A 72 -6.39 -5.44 -16.50
CA GLN A 72 -7.44 -5.07 -15.54
C GLN A 72 -7.36 -5.97 -14.29
N ALA A 73 -7.41 -5.34 -13.13
CA ALA A 73 -7.43 -6.02 -11.84
C ALA A 73 -8.79 -6.70 -11.60
N PRO A 74 -8.81 -7.84 -10.90
CA PRO A 74 -10.05 -8.46 -10.46
C PRO A 74 -10.80 -7.54 -9.48
N ALA A 75 -12.13 -7.62 -9.45
CA ALA A 75 -12.91 -6.90 -8.44
C ALA A 75 -12.51 -7.40 -7.03
N ARG A 76 -12.20 -6.50 -6.11
CA ARG A 76 -11.78 -6.84 -4.73
C ARG A 76 -12.71 -7.82 -3.99
N PRO A 77 -14.06 -7.78 -4.14
CA PRO A 77 -14.93 -8.76 -3.49
C PRO A 77 -15.07 -10.09 -4.24
N SER A 78 -14.47 -10.26 -5.43
CA SER A 78 -14.66 -11.45 -6.27
C SER A 78 -13.83 -12.67 -5.83
N PHE A 79 -12.86 -12.49 -4.93
CA PHE A 79 -11.99 -13.56 -4.45
C PHE A 79 -11.83 -13.51 -2.94
N ARG A 80 -11.55 -14.67 -2.34
CA ARG A 80 -11.38 -14.83 -0.89
C ARG A 80 -9.96 -14.48 -0.48
N VAL A 81 -9.83 -13.78 0.64
CA VAL A 81 -8.55 -13.47 1.28
C VAL A 81 -8.52 -14.03 2.69
N THR A 82 -7.51 -14.82 3.01
CA THR A 82 -7.19 -15.21 4.40
C THR A 82 -6.07 -14.32 4.90
N VAL A 83 -6.15 -13.84 6.14
CA VAL A 83 -5.12 -13.00 6.78
C VAL A 83 -4.55 -13.74 7.98
N LEU A 84 -3.25 -14.03 7.94
CA LEU A 84 -2.51 -14.68 9.02
C LEU A 84 -1.49 -13.71 9.61
N ASN A 85 -1.28 -13.79 10.92
CA ASN A 85 -0.27 -13.02 11.61
C ASN A 85 0.95 -13.86 12.00
N ALA A 86 2.13 -13.54 11.45
CA ALA A 86 3.40 -14.18 11.78
C ALA A 86 4.37 -13.26 12.56
N THR A 87 3.89 -12.14 13.12
CA THR A 87 4.74 -11.17 13.85
C THR A 87 4.84 -11.44 15.35
N GLY A 88 3.91 -12.23 15.90
CA GLY A 88 3.74 -12.40 17.34
C GLY A 88 2.97 -11.27 18.03
N GLU A 89 2.61 -10.19 17.32
CA GLU A 89 1.83 -9.07 17.88
C GLU A 89 0.34 -9.44 17.98
N PRO A 90 -0.27 -9.49 19.18
CA PRO A 90 -1.66 -9.89 19.32
C PRO A 90 -2.63 -8.97 18.55
N GLY A 91 -3.60 -9.57 17.85
CA GLY A 91 -4.68 -8.83 17.18
C GLY A 91 -4.33 -8.21 15.82
N LEU A 92 -3.07 -8.29 15.36
CA LEU A 92 -2.65 -7.64 14.11
C LEU A 92 -3.42 -8.15 12.87
N ALA A 93 -3.68 -9.46 12.76
CA ALA A 93 -4.48 -10.02 11.66
C ALA A 93 -5.90 -9.43 11.64
N THR A 94 -6.52 -9.23 12.80
CA THR A 94 -7.86 -8.62 12.91
C THR A 94 -7.83 -7.16 12.48
N THR A 95 -6.82 -6.40 12.91
CA THR A 95 -6.65 -4.99 12.52
C THR A 95 -6.49 -4.86 11.01
N VAL A 96 -5.54 -5.59 10.42
CA VAL A 96 -5.29 -5.57 8.97
C VAL A 96 -6.48 -6.09 8.19
N GLY A 97 -7.10 -7.19 8.64
CA GLY A 97 -8.28 -7.76 8.00
C GLY A 97 -9.46 -6.80 7.99
N LYS A 98 -9.75 -6.10 9.10
CA LYS A 98 -10.81 -5.07 9.13
C LYS A 98 -10.53 -3.92 8.17
N GLU A 99 -9.28 -3.46 8.09
CA GLU A 99 -8.90 -2.42 7.12
C GLU A 99 -9.04 -2.89 5.67
N LEU A 100 -8.67 -4.13 5.36
CA LEU A 100 -8.88 -4.69 4.02
C LEU A 100 -10.37 -4.88 3.70
N THR A 101 -11.21 -5.23 4.67
CA THR A 101 -12.68 -5.26 4.52
C THR A 101 -13.24 -3.87 4.22
N ARG A 102 -12.76 -2.82 4.92
CA ARG A 102 -13.11 -1.42 4.61
C ARG A 102 -12.69 -1.01 3.19
N ARG A 103 -11.64 -1.65 2.67
CA ARG A 103 -11.17 -1.52 1.28
C ARG A 103 -11.86 -2.49 0.31
N HIS A 104 -13.00 -3.08 0.70
CA HIS A 104 -13.85 -3.96 -0.11
C HIS A 104 -13.23 -5.30 -0.53
N PHE A 105 -12.18 -5.77 0.16
CA PHE A 105 -11.72 -7.15 0.01
C PHE A 105 -12.63 -8.10 0.78
N LYS A 106 -12.86 -9.29 0.23
CA LYS A 106 -13.63 -10.35 0.90
C LYS A 106 -12.72 -11.16 1.81
N ILE A 107 -12.53 -10.69 3.04
CA ILE A 107 -11.77 -11.42 4.06
C ILE A 107 -12.62 -12.55 4.62
N VAL A 108 -12.12 -13.79 4.52
CA VAL A 108 -12.84 -14.99 4.97
C VAL A 108 -12.34 -15.53 6.29
N GLU A 109 -11.11 -15.18 6.67
CA GLU A 109 -10.47 -15.66 7.88
C GLU A 109 -9.37 -14.68 8.33
N MET A 110 -9.25 -14.49 9.64
CA MET A 110 -8.24 -13.67 10.31
C MET A 110 -7.70 -14.48 11.49
N THR A 111 -6.46 -14.95 11.41
CA THR A 111 -5.88 -15.88 12.40
C THR A 111 -4.39 -15.66 12.63
N THR A 112 -3.79 -16.40 13.56
CA THR A 112 -2.34 -16.43 13.78
C THR A 112 -1.71 -17.49 12.87
N ALA A 113 -0.55 -17.18 12.31
CA ALA A 113 0.21 -18.14 11.50
C ALA A 113 0.81 -19.26 12.38
N PRO A 114 1.15 -20.43 11.80
CA PRO A 114 1.96 -21.45 12.49
C PRO A 114 3.26 -20.86 13.07
N ALA A 115 3.69 -21.35 14.23
CA ALA A 115 4.81 -20.77 14.98
C ALA A 115 6.18 -20.89 14.28
N ASP A 116 6.31 -21.84 13.36
CA ASP A 116 7.50 -22.08 12.52
C ASP A 116 7.55 -21.18 11.28
N LEU A 117 6.43 -20.52 10.92
CA LEU A 117 6.34 -19.67 9.75
C LEU A 117 6.84 -18.26 10.08
N TYR A 118 8.07 -17.95 9.65
CA TYR A 118 8.68 -16.64 9.81
C TYR A 118 8.79 -15.88 8.47
N VAL A 119 8.24 -14.67 8.42
CA VAL A 119 8.31 -13.77 7.26
C VAL A 119 9.05 -12.48 7.62
N LYS A 120 10.22 -12.27 7.00
CA LYS A 120 11.02 -11.04 7.20
C LYS A 120 10.46 -9.82 6.46
N ALA A 121 9.82 -10.04 5.31
CA ALA A 121 9.20 -8.99 4.51
C ALA A 121 8.00 -8.33 5.22
N SER A 122 7.42 -7.28 4.62
CA SER A 122 6.16 -6.68 5.13
C SER A 122 5.04 -7.73 5.22
N GLY A 123 5.06 -8.68 4.30
CA GLY A 123 4.22 -9.87 4.31
C GLY A 123 4.57 -10.80 3.17
N MET A 124 3.98 -11.99 3.18
CA MET A 124 4.06 -12.96 2.10
C MET A 124 2.64 -13.28 1.64
N ILE A 125 2.38 -13.12 0.34
CA ILE A 125 1.08 -13.39 -0.26
C ILE A 125 1.18 -14.68 -1.05
N TYR A 126 0.48 -15.69 -0.56
CA TYR A 126 0.38 -17.00 -1.18
C TYR A 126 -0.76 -17.02 -2.19
N TYR A 127 -0.47 -17.57 -3.38
CA TYR A 127 -1.42 -17.63 -4.49
C TYR A 127 -1.18 -18.86 -5.35
N GLY A 128 -2.17 -19.21 -6.18
CA GLY A 128 -2.10 -20.30 -7.14
C GLY A 128 -1.98 -19.82 -8.57
N SER A 129 -1.93 -20.73 -9.54
CA SER A 129 -1.84 -20.38 -10.97
C SER A 129 -2.93 -19.39 -11.45
N ALA A 130 -4.17 -19.55 -10.96
CA ALA A 130 -5.29 -18.66 -11.28
C ALA A 130 -5.39 -17.41 -10.36
N GLY A 131 -4.53 -17.30 -9.34
CA GLY A 131 -4.59 -16.27 -8.29
C GLY A 131 -3.59 -15.12 -8.44
N LEU A 132 -2.77 -15.10 -9.50
CA LEU A 132 -1.69 -14.12 -9.65
C LEU A 132 -2.20 -12.67 -9.65
N ASN A 133 -3.24 -12.37 -10.41
CA ASN A 133 -3.77 -11.01 -10.52
C ASN A 133 -4.39 -10.52 -9.19
N GLN A 134 -4.98 -11.43 -8.43
CA GLN A 134 -5.53 -11.20 -7.10
C GLN A 134 -4.42 -10.92 -6.10
N ALA A 135 -3.33 -11.69 -6.18
CA ALA A 135 -2.14 -11.52 -5.34
C ALA A 135 -1.45 -10.18 -5.62
N LEU A 136 -1.29 -9.81 -6.90
CA LEU A 136 -0.76 -8.51 -7.31
C LEU A 136 -1.64 -7.35 -6.84
N LEU A 137 -2.96 -7.50 -6.92
CA LEU A 137 -3.90 -6.49 -6.42
C LEU A 137 -3.79 -6.31 -4.90
N LEU A 138 -3.69 -7.41 -4.16
CA LEU A 138 -3.49 -7.38 -2.71
C LEU A 138 -2.12 -6.82 -2.33
N GLN A 139 -1.07 -7.12 -3.09
CA GLN A 139 0.29 -6.60 -2.90
C GLN A 139 0.34 -5.08 -3.00
N LYS A 140 -0.49 -4.45 -3.85
CA LYS A 140 -0.60 -2.98 -3.87
C LYS A 140 -1.05 -2.38 -2.54
N GLN A 141 -1.80 -3.14 -1.72
CA GLN A 141 -2.20 -2.71 -0.38
C GLN A 141 -1.09 -2.88 0.64
N LEU A 142 -0.08 -3.70 0.37
CA LEU A 142 1.02 -3.98 1.28
C LEU A 142 2.38 -3.89 0.57
N PRO A 143 2.89 -2.68 0.31
CA PRO A 143 4.20 -2.48 -0.28
C PRO A 143 5.30 -3.18 0.55
N GLY A 144 6.24 -3.81 -0.15
CA GLY A 144 7.28 -4.64 0.47
C GLY A 144 6.83 -6.06 0.83
N SER A 145 5.60 -6.47 0.49
CA SER A 145 5.23 -7.88 0.54
C SER A 145 5.80 -8.64 -0.65
N VAL A 146 6.10 -9.92 -0.45
CA VAL A 146 6.56 -10.84 -1.49
C VAL A 146 5.43 -11.77 -1.93
N LEU A 147 5.43 -12.19 -3.19
CA LEU A 147 4.47 -13.15 -3.71
C LEU A 147 5.08 -14.55 -3.69
N PHE A 148 4.30 -15.56 -3.29
CA PHE A 148 4.73 -16.96 -3.30
C PHE A 148 3.65 -17.83 -3.96
N ASN A 149 4.01 -18.50 -5.06
CA ASN A 149 3.10 -19.44 -5.71
C ASN A 149 3.19 -20.79 -5.00
N ASP A 150 2.14 -21.22 -4.30
CA ASP A 150 2.08 -22.49 -3.58
C ASP A 150 1.32 -23.58 -4.32
N GLY A 151 0.94 -23.34 -5.59
CA GLY A 151 0.24 -24.31 -6.41
C GLY A 151 -1.21 -24.56 -6.01
N ARG A 152 -1.79 -23.74 -5.11
CA ARG A 152 -3.22 -23.85 -4.77
C ARG A 152 -4.12 -23.71 -6.00
N THR A 153 -5.32 -24.28 -5.92
CA THR A 153 -6.34 -24.13 -6.95
C THR A 153 -7.22 -22.89 -6.69
N GLY A 154 -7.83 -22.38 -7.75
CA GLY A 154 -8.73 -21.22 -7.67
C GLY A 154 -8.02 -19.87 -7.49
N THR A 155 -8.81 -18.85 -7.17
CA THR A 155 -8.37 -17.44 -7.13
C THR A 155 -8.12 -16.91 -5.73
N GLY A 156 -8.29 -17.75 -4.70
CA GLY A 156 -8.12 -17.37 -3.30
C GLY A 156 -6.67 -17.11 -2.95
N VAL A 157 -6.41 -16.08 -2.13
CA VAL A 157 -5.06 -15.70 -1.71
C VAL A 157 -4.96 -15.68 -0.18
N ALA A 158 -3.76 -15.92 0.35
CA ALA A 158 -3.50 -15.82 1.77
C ALA A 158 -2.38 -14.81 2.02
N LEU A 159 -2.66 -13.80 2.85
CA LEU A 159 -1.68 -12.83 3.32
C LEU A 159 -1.14 -13.29 4.66
N VAL A 160 0.15 -13.57 4.74
CA VAL A 160 0.89 -13.74 5.99
C VAL A 160 1.60 -12.44 6.31
N ILE A 161 1.20 -11.77 7.40
CA ILE A 161 1.79 -10.52 7.85
C ILE A 161 3.14 -10.83 8.49
N GLY A 162 4.19 -10.22 7.96
CA GLY A 162 5.56 -10.45 8.40
C GLY A 162 6.09 -9.38 9.34
N SER A 163 7.24 -9.65 9.96
CA SER A 163 7.91 -8.75 10.91
C SER A 163 8.32 -7.40 10.31
N GLY A 164 8.40 -7.31 8.97
CA GLY A 164 8.61 -6.04 8.26
C GLY A 164 7.37 -5.16 8.16
N TYR A 165 6.19 -5.63 8.58
CA TYR A 165 4.93 -4.89 8.48
C TYR A 165 5.01 -3.58 9.28
N LYS A 166 4.51 -2.50 8.68
CA LYS A 166 4.40 -1.18 9.33
C LYS A 166 2.99 -0.64 9.22
N ALA A 167 2.47 -0.59 8.00
CA ALA A 167 1.11 -0.18 7.69
C ALA A 167 0.72 -0.70 6.30
N LEU A 168 -0.57 -0.72 6.01
CA LEU A 168 -1.06 -0.80 4.63
C LEU A 168 -0.69 0.47 3.87
N ALA A 169 -0.62 0.38 2.54
CA ALA A 169 -0.49 1.53 1.67
C ALA A 169 -1.56 2.59 1.98
N PRO A 170 -1.24 3.90 1.92
CA PRO A 170 -2.22 4.95 2.13
C PRO A 170 -3.47 4.72 1.28
N ALA A 171 -4.65 4.81 1.90
CA ALA A 171 -5.88 4.81 1.13
C ALA A 171 -5.96 6.10 0.30
N PRO A 172 -6.60 6.08 -0.88
CA PRO A 172 -6.96 7.31 -1.57
C PRO A 172 -7.72 8.24 -0.61
N ALA A 173 -7.45 9.54 -0.70
CA ALA A 173 -8.19 10.51 0.10
C ALA A 173 -9.70 10.36 -0.19
N PRO A 174 -10.54 10.25 0.84
CA PRO A 174 -11.98 10.13 0.64
C PRO A 174 -12.51 11.36 -0.09
N GLU A 175 -13.32 11.14 -1.11
CA GLU A 175 -13.98 12.22 -1.84
C GLU A 175 -15.05 12.87 -0.95
N MET A 176 -15.20 14.18 -1.07
CA MET A 176 -16.24 14.92 -0.33
C MET A 176 -17.63 14.48 -0.83
N PRO A 177 -18.54 14.05 0.07
CA PRO A 177 -19.82 13.47 -0.33
C PRO A 177 -20.67 14.48 -1.10
N ARG A 178 -21.51 13.96 -2.00
CA ARG A 178 -22.56 14.75 -2.65
C ARG A 178 -23.64 15.11 -1.63
N PRO A 179 -24.37 16.23 -1.80
CA PRO A 179 -25.53 16.58 -0.97
C PRO A 179 -26.49 15.40 -0.78
N SER A 180 -26.75 14.63 -1.84
CA SER A 180 -27.65 13.48 -1.84
C SER A 180 -27.19 12.28 -1.01
N GLN A 181 -25.98 12.32 -0.43
CA GLN A 181 -25.45 11.31 0.50
C GLN A 181 -25.44 11.82 1.96
N ILE A 182 -25.78 13.08 2.18
CA ILE A 182 -25.67 13.75 3.48
C ILE A 182 -27.06 13.92 4.06
N THR A 183 -27.28 13.35 5.25
CA THR A 183 -28.47 13.63 6.06
C THR A 183 -28.17 14.80 7.00
N VAL A 184 -28.95 15.87 6.85
CA VAL A 184 -28.84 17.07 7.67
C VAL A 184 -30.04 17.15 8.60
N ASN A 185 -29.81 17.17 9.91
CA ASN A 185 -30.81 17.61 10.87
C ASN A 185 -30.73 19.14 10.98
N VAL A 186 -31.86 19.85 11.04
CA VAL A 186 -31.89 21.31 11.15
C VAL A 186 -32.59 21.74 12.42
N TYR A 187 -31.87 22.46 13.26
CA TYR A 187 -32.35 22.91 14.57
C TYR A 187 -32.36 24.43 14.69
N ASN A 188 -33.44 24.96 15.25
CA ASN A 188 -33.60 26.39 15.51
C ASN A 188 -33.24 26.74 16.96
N THR A 189 -32.43 27.78 17.15
CA THR A 189 -32.20 28.41 18.47
C THR A 189 -32.66 29.88 18.50
N THR A 190 -33.38 30.34 17.49
CA THR A 190 -33.83 31.72 17.34
C THR A 190 -35.29 31.88 17.76
N PHE A 191 -35.76 33.13 17.79
CA PHE A 191 -37.17 33.46 18.05
C PHE A 191 -38.06 33.34 16.79
N HIS A 192 -37.47 33.04 15.62
CA HIS A 192 -38.21 32.95 14.37
C HIS A 192 -38.87 31.59 14.23
N GLU A 193 -40.19 31.53 14.37
CA GLU A 193 -40.95 30.30 14.19
C GLU A 193 -40.82 29.76 12.75
N GLY A 194 -40.77 28.43 12.62
CA GLY A 194 -40.68 27.78 11.32
C GLY A 194 -39.33 27.85 10.60
N LEU A 195 -38.36 28.65 11.09
CA LEU A 195 -37.07 28.88 10.41
C LEU A 195 -36.32 27.58 10.07
N ALA A 196 -36.27 26.62 11.00
CA ALA A 196 -35.61 25.33 10.74
C ALA A 196 -36.27 24.54 9.61
N LYS A 197 -37.60 24.61 9.47
CA LYS A 197 -38.32 23.93 8.39
C LYS A 197 -38.02 24.59 7.04
N THR A 198 -38.06 25.92 6.98
CA THR A 198 -37.70 26.68 5.77
C THR A 198 -36.29 26.33 5.30
N VAL A 199 -35.30 26.39 6.20
CA VAL A 199 -33.91 26.04 5.86
C VAL A 199 -33.76 24.57 5.46
N GLN A 200 -34.47 23.65 6.13
CA GLN A 200 -34.47 22.24 5.76
C GLN A 200 -35.01 22.01 4.33
N ASP A 201 -36.08 22.70 3.97
CA ASP A 201 -36.69 22.59 2.65
C ASP A 201 -35.78 23.18 1.55
N GLU A 202 -35.11 24.30 1.82
CA GLU A 202 -34.08 24.86 0.91
C GLU A 202 -32.89 23.91 0.73
N LEU A 203 -32.36 23.33 1.82
CA LEU A 203 -31.28 22.34 1.72
C LEU A 203 -31.72 21.11 0.93
N ALA A 204 -32.96 20.67 1.10
CA ALA A 204 -33.48 19.56 0.31
C ALA A 204 -33.62 19.89 -1.18
N ALA A 205 -34.02 21.12 -1.52
CA ALA A 205 -34.03 21.60 -2.91
C ALA A 205 -32.61 21.63 -3.52
N ARG A 206 -31.58 21.79 -2.67
CA ARG A 206 -30.15 21.69 -3.04
C ARG A 206 -29.62 20.25 -3.05
N GLY A 207 -30.50 19.27 -2.84
CA GLY A 207 -30.21 17.84 -2.93
C GLY A 207 -29.77 17.18 -1.61
N PHE A 208 -29.76 17.88 -0.48
CA PHE A 208 -29.47 17.25 0.82
C PHE A 208 -30.61 16.32 1.25
N ARG A 209 -30.29 15.24 1.97
CA ARG A 209 -31.32 14.39 2.57
C ARG A 209 -31.88 15.06 3.82
N LYS A 210 -33.20 15.12 3.92
CA LYS A 210 -33.90 15.65 5.11
C LYS A 210 -33.66 14.73 6.31
N GLY A 211 -33.17 15.30 7.39
CA GLY A 211 -33.10 14.66 8.69
C GLY A 211 -34.24 15.11 9.60
N LYS A 212 -33.94 15.22 10.89
CA LYS A 212 -34.83 15.77 11.91
C LYS A 212 -34.88 17.30 11.80
N THR A 213 -36.03 17.87 12.12
CA THR A 213 -36.22 19.33 12.13
C THR A 213 -36.95 19.74 13.39
N GLY A 214 -36.55 20.85 14.03
CA GLY A 214 -37.23 21.37 15.21
C GLY A 214 -36.40 22.40 15.98
N ASN A 215 -36.68 22.57 17.27
CA ASN A 215 -35.83 23.34 18.17
C ASN A 215 -34.60 22.52 18.60
N ASP A 216 -33.49 23.19 18.91
CA ASP A 216 -32.27 22.50 19.35
C ASP A 216 -32.52 21.69 20.64
N PRO A 217 -32.36 20.36 20.62
CA PRO A 217 -32.56 19.53 21.80
C PRO A 217 -31.55 19.86 22.92
N LEU A 218 -30.39 20.41 22.58
CA LEU A 218 -29.38 20.84 23.56
C LEU A 218 -29.69 22.20 24.18
N LYS A 219 -30.75 22.88 23.73
CA LYS A 219 -31.16 24.22 24.21
C LYS A 219 -30.03 25.23 24.17
N THR A 220 -29.20 25.17 23.13
CA THR A 220 -28.06 26.08 22.99
C THR A 220 -28.54 27.49 22.71
N PHE A 221 -27.83 28.47 23.26
CA PHE A 221 -28.10 29.88 23.02
C PHE A 221 -27.01 30.48 22.11
N LEU A 222 -27.39 30.91 20.90
CA LEU A 222 -26.49 31.41 19.86
C LEU A 222 -26.84 32.86 19.43
N PRO A 223 -26.72 33.87 20.32
CA PRO A 223 -27.19 35.23 20.04
C PRO A 223 -26.33 35.98 19.01
N LYS A 224 -25.06 35.58 18.84
CA LYS A 224 -24.07 36.29 18.00
C LYS A 224 -23.43 35.38 16.94
N THR A 225 -24.05 34.24 16.65
CA THR A 225 -23.51 33.23 15.72
C THR A 225 -24.50 33.01 14.59
N THR A 226 -23.99 32.77 13.38
CA THR A 226 -24.83 32.48 12.21
C THR A 226 -25.40 31.08 12.30
N ALA A 227 -24.53 30.08 12.45
CA ALA A 227 -24.93 28.72 12.75
C ALA A 227 -23.76 27.93 13.34
N VAL A 228 -24.06 26.78 13.95
CA VAL A 228 -23.08 25.77 14.35
C VAL A 228 -23.43 24.48 13.63
N ILE A 229 -22.47 23.91 12.90
CA ILE A 229 -22.60 22.59 12.28
C ILE A 229 -21.96 21.56 13.21
N ARG A 230 -22.77 20.67 13.78
CA ARG A 230 -22.31 19.61 14.69
C ARG A 230 -22.16 18.28 13.94
N TYR A 231 -21.06 17.57 14.18
CA TYR A 231 -20.73 16.33 13.47
C TYR A 231 -19.88 15.36 14.29
N GLY A 232 -19.92 14.09 13.89
CA GLY A 232 -19.10 13.01 14.43
C GLY A 232 -17.83 12.75 13.63
N GLU A 233 -17.03 11.75 14.04
CA GLU A 233 -15.81 11.36 13.31
C GLU A 233 -16.06 11.12 11.82
N ASP A 234 -17.11 10.33 11.51
CA ASP A 234 -17.45 9.95 10.14
C ASP A 234 -18.15 11.08 9.36
N GLY A 235 -18.54 12.17 10.04
CA GLY A 235 -19.32 13.28 9.48
C GLY A 235 -18.50 14.48 9.02
N ASP A 236 -17.17 14.47 9.16
CA ASP A 236 -16.30 15.63 8.88
C ASP A 236 -16.45 16.18 7.46
N LEU A 237 -16.39 15.30 6.44
CA LEU A 237 -16.53 15.71 5.06
C LEU A 237 -17.96 16.18 4.73
N ALA A 238 -18.97 15.59 5.37
CA ALA A 238 -20.36 16.02 5.24
C ALA A 238 -20.57 17.42 5.84
N ALA A 239 -19.95 17.70 6.98
CA ALA A 239 -19.98 19.00 7.62
C ALA A 239 -19.28 20.07 6.78
N LYS A 240 -18.10 19.75 6.21
CA LYS A 240 -17.39 20.63 5.28
C LYS A 240 -18.19 20.93 4.01
N ARG A 241 -18.91 19.93 3.47
CA ARG A 241 -19.83 20.15 2.34
C ARG A 241 -20.96 21.10 2.73
N LEU A 242 -21.59 20.86 3.87
CA LEU A 242 -22.69 21.72 4.35
C LEU A 242 -22.23 23.16 4.63
N LEU A 243 -21.03 23.34 5.16
CA LEU A 243 -20.43 24.66 5.42
C LEU A 243 -20.37 25.55 4.16
N GLN A 244 -20.20 24.96 2.97
CA GLN A 244 -20.22 25.71 1.70
C GLN A 244 -21.56 26.43 1.44
N HIS A 245 -22.64 25.96 2.06
CA HIS A 245 -23.98 26.54 1.92
C HIS A 245 -24.37 27.47 3.07
N VAL A 246 -23.57 27.56 4.14
CA VAL A 246 -23.91 28.33 5.35
C VAL A 246 -22.72 29.22 5.73
N PRO A 247 -22.61 30.43 5.13
CA PRO A 247 -21.48 31.30 5.37
C PRO A 247 -21.48 31.75 6.83
N GLY A 248 -20.30 31.83 7.44
CA GLY A 248 -20.15 32.21 8.85
C GLY A 248 -20.57 31.13 9.87
N ALA A 249 -20.96 29.93 9.43
CA ALA A 249 -21.14 28.81 10.35
C ALA A 249 -19.80 28.32 10.90
N THR A 250 -19.82 27.82 12.14
CA THR A 250 -18.66 27.16 12.76
C THR A 250 -18.85 25.64 12.80
N LEU A 251 -17.74 24.90 12.74
CA LEU A 251 -17.75 23.43 12.80
C LEU A 251 -17.44 22.96 14.22
N THR A 252 -18.31 22.12 14.80
CA THR A 252 -18.11 21.54 16.14
C THR A 252 -18.19 20.01 16.08
N LYS A 253 -17.11 19.34 16.46
CA LYS A 253 -17.08 17.87 16.59
C LYS A 253 -17.61 17.46 17.96
N ASP A 254 -18.63 16.60 18.01
CA ASP A 254 -19.34 16.26 19.26
C ASP A 254 -19.29 14.77 19.65
N GLY A 255 -18.45 13.99 18.98
CA GLY A 255 -18.18 12.60 19.34
C GLY A 255 -19.29 11.60 18.98
N ARG A 256 -20.37 12.03 18.31
CA ARG A 256 -21.39 11.11 17.79
C ARG A 256 -20.78 10.10 16.80
N SER A 257 -21.43 8.95 16.66
CA SER A 257 -21.14 8.00 15.59
C SER A 257 -21.97 8.29 14.34
N GLY A 258 -21.49 7.82 13.19
CA GLY A 258 -22.21 7.97 11.92
C GLY A 258 -21.98 9.30 11.22
N THR A 259 -22.60 9.43 10.04
CA THR A 259 -22.29 10.48 9.05
C THR A 259 -23.28 11.64 9.04
N SER A 260 -24.33 11.60 9.86
CA SER A 260 -25.34 12.66 9.92
C SER A 260 -24.78 13.91 10.61
N VAL A 261 -25.15 15.08 10.10
CA VAL A 261 -24.74 16.38 10.62
C VAL A 261 -25.94 17.18 11.09
N ASP A 262 -25.73 18.03 12.10
CA ASP A 262 -26.77 18.96 12.56
C ASP A 262 -26.40 20.38 12.16
N LEU A 263 -27.31 21.09 11.50
CA LEU A 263 -27.25 22.53 11.32
C LEU A 263 -28.03 23.21 12.42
N VAL A 264 -27.35 23.90 13.33
CA VAL A 264 -27.96 24.62 14.44
C VAL A 264 -27.96 26.11 14.13
N ILE A 265 -29.12 26.64 13.79
CA ILE A 265 -29.31 28.00 13.29
C ILE A 265 -29.27 28.99 14.45
N GLY A 266 -28.34 29.94 14.40
CA GLY A 266 -28.18 31.01 15.38
C GLY A 266 -28.88 32.30 14.98
N ASN A 267 -28.92 33.27 15.91
CA ASN A 267 -29.75 34.47 15.79
C ASN A 267 -29.28 35.50 14.75
N THR A 268 -28.07 35.32 14.21
CA THR A 268 -27.55 36.16 13.11
C THR A 268 -27.69 35.50 11.74
N PHE A 269 -28.36 34.34 11.67
CA PHE A 269 -28.67 33.69 10.39
C PHE A 269 -29.65 34.54 9.58
N THR A 270 -29.32 34.75 8.31
CA THR A 270 -30.15 35.49 7.37
C THR A 270 -30.62 34.59 6.24
N ALA A 271 -29.68 33.91 5.56
CA ALA A 271 -29.95 33.02 4.45
C ALA A 271 -28.81 32.01 4.25
N LEU A 272 -29.09 30.97 3.47
CA LEU A 272 -28.06 30.12 2.89
C LEU A 272 -27.30 30.87 1.78
N THR A 273 -26.08 30.44 1.48
CA THR A 273 -25.31 30.95 0.32
C THR A 273 -26.18 30.87 -0.95
N PRO A 274 -26.23 31.91 -1.79
CA PRO A 274 -26.83 31.84 -3.12
C PRO A 274 -26.30 30.62 -3.91
N ILE A 275 -27.17 29.92 -4.63
CA ILE A 275 -26.81 28.61 -5.21
C ILE A 275 -25.72 28.70 -6.28
N ASP A 276 -25.65 29.82 -6.97
CA ASP A 276 -24.65 30.19 -7.97
C ASP A 276 -23.29 30.55 -7.37
N GLU A 277 -23.26 30.95 -6.09
CA GLU A 277 -22.03 31.20 -5.33
C GLU A 277 -21.49 29.94 -4.63
N VAL A 278 -22.28 28.87 -4.55
CA VAL A 278 -21.80 27.59 -4.01
C VAL A 278 -20.80 26.98 -5.00
N PRO A 279 -19.62 26.53 -4.55
CA PRO A 279 -18.67 25.83 -5.41
C PRO A 279 -19.35 24.69 -6.18
N PRO A 280 -19.22 24.64 -7.52
CA PRO A 280 -19.89 23.63 -8.31
C PRO A 280 -19.44 22.24 -7.89
N LEU A 281 -20.37 21.29 -7.95
CA LEU A 281 -20.03 19.90 -7.63
C LEU A 281 -18.97 19.41 -8.63
N PRO A 282 -17.92 18.72 -8.15
CA PRO A 282 -16.99 18.06 -9.03
C PRO A 282 -17.75 17.13 -9.99
N VAL A 283 -17.37 17.19 -11.27
CA VAL A 283 -17.86 16.24 -12.27
C VAL A 283 -17.53 14.83 -11.80
N GLU A 284 -18.52 13.93 -11.83
CA GLU A 284 -18.26 12.53 -11.48
C GLU A 284 -17.32 11.93 -12.50
N LYS A 285 -16.04 11.82 -12.14
CA LYS A 285 -15.11 11.01 -12.90
C LYS A 285 -15.25 9.60 -12.35
N LYS A 286 -15.86 8.70 -13.11
CA LYS A 286 -15.79 7.27 -12.81
C LYS A 286 -14.31 6.93 -12.72
N ALA A 287 -13.86 6.50 -11.54
CA ALA A 287 -12.47 6.09 -11.37
C ALA A 287 -12.14 5.05 -12.46
N PRO A 288 -11.00 5.19 -13.17
CA PRO A 288 -10.60 4.19 -14.13
C PRO A 288 -10.52 2.83 -13.43
N PRO A 289 -10.88 1.74 -14.12
CA PRO A 289 -10.82 0.41 -13.51
C PRO A 289 -9.41 0.15 -12.98
N GLU A 290 -9.33 -0.44 -11.78
CA GLU A 290 -8.04 -0.79 -11.20
C GLU A 290 -7.29 -1.75 -12.13
N THR A 291 -5.97 -1.57 -12.23
CA THR A 291 -5.10 -2.41 -13.05
C THR A 291 -4.03 -3.10 -12.19
N VAL A 292 -3.42 -4.16 -12.69
CA VAL A 292 -2.23 -4.80 -12.12
C VAL A 292 -1.19 -5.00 -13.21
N ALA A 293 0.10 -4.88 -12.85
CA ALA A 293 1.20 -5.17 -13.76
C ALA A 293 1.62 -6.63 -13.57
N VAL A 294 1.35 -7.47 -14.57
CA VAL A 294 1.71 -8.89 -14.55
C VAL A 294 3.17 -9.01 -15.00
N PRO A 295 4.05 -9.64 -14.20
CA PRO A 295 5.42 -9.92 -14.60
C PRO A 295 5.42 -10.85 -15.81
N CYS A 296 6.35 -10.63 -16.72
CA CYS A 296 6.55 -11.55 -17.82
C CYS A 296 7.01 -12.92 -17.31
N THR A 297 6.34 -13.97 -17.77
CA THR A 297 6.90 -15.32 -17.73
C THR A 297 7.93 -15.42 -18.84
N LYS A 298 9.17 -15.86 -18.53
CA LYS A 298 10.08 -16.29 -19.59
C LYS A 298 9.35 -17.39 -20.38
N ALA A 299 9.30 -17.26 -21.70
CA ALA A 299 8.84 -18.35 -22.55
C ALA A 299 9.77 -19.56 -22.30
N ASP A 300 9.16 -20.70 -21.99
CA ASP A 300 9.85 -21.99 -21.82
C ASP A 300 10.49 -22.46 -23.14
#